data_AF-A0A6P8FBI3-F1
#
_entry.id   AF-A0A6P8FBI3-F1
#
_cell.length_a   1.000
_cell.length_b   1.000
_cell.length_c   1.000
_cell.angle_alpha   90.00
_cell.angle_beta   90.00
_cell.angle_gamma   90.00
#
_symmetry.space_group_name_H-M   'P 1'
#
loop_
_entity.id
_entity.type
_entity.pdbx_description
1 polymer ?
#
loop_
_entity_poly.entity_id
_entity_poly.type
_entity_poly.pdbx_seq_one_letter_code
_entity_poly.pdbx_strand_id
1 'polypeptide(L)' 'MNVTVENVLQILEAADKTQALDMKKHCLHIIVHQFIKVSQLPNLRSLSQVLLLDIIDSLAAHISDKQCAEMGSDI' A
#
# COMPACT_ATOMS: atom_id res chain seq x y z
N MET A 1 -1.40 4.33 18.03
CA MET A 1 -1.96 5.09 16.88
C MET A 1 -2.40 4.05 15.87
N ASN A 2 -3.69 3.96 15.56
CA ASN A 2 -4.20 2.93 14.65
C ASN A 2 -4.11 3.44 13.20
N VAL A 3 -3.62 2.59 12.30
CA VAL A 3 -3.58 2.89 10.87
C VAL A 3 -4.98 2.73 10.29
N THR A 4 -5.50 3.77 9.65
CA THR A 4 -6.81 3.79 8.98
C THR A 4 -6.64 4.25 7.53
N VAL A 5 -7.65 4.01 6.69
CA VAL A 5 -7.63 4.45 5.27
C VAL A 5 -7.36 5.95 5.15
N GLU A 6 -7.87 6.77 6.07
CA GLU A 6 -7.74 8.23 6.04
C GLU A 6 -6.33 8.72 6.36
N ASN A 7 -5.60 8.03 7.24
CA ASN A 7 -4.29 8.47 7.72
C ASN A 7 -3.11 7.64 7.19
N VAL A 8 -3.37 6.52 6.49
CA VAL A 8 -2.34 5.57 6.05
C VAL A 8 -1.25 6.22 5.20
N LEU A 9 -1.59 7.21 4.37
CA LEU A 9 -0.62 7.90 3.51
C LEU A 9 0.36 8.77 4.31
N GLN A 10 -0.14 9.45 5.34
CA GLN A 10 0.70 10.26 6.23
C GLN A 10 1.61 9.38 7.08
N ILE A 11 1.08 8.25 7.56
CA ILE A 11 1.85 7.28 8.34
C ILE A 11 2.90 6.59 7.46
N LEU A 12 2.57 6.28 6.21
CA LEU A 12 3.53 5.72 5.24
C LEU A 12 4.72 6.67 5.05
N GLU A 13 4.46 7.95 4.84
CA GLU A 13 5.51 8.94 4.65
C GLU A 13 6.36 9.16 5.92
N ALA A 14 5.72 9.18 7.08
CA ALA A 14 6.42 9.26 8.36
C ALA A 14 7.28 8.00 8.62
N ALA A 15 6.75 6.82 8.30
CA ALA A 15 7.47 5.55 8.43
C ALA A 15 8.70 5.51 7.52
N ASP A 16 8.58 6.00 6.28
CA ASP A 16 9.70 6.11 5.35
C ASP A 16 10.77 7.09 5.86
N LYS A 17 10.38 8.30 6.27
CA LYS A 17 11.30 9.31 6.83
C LYS A 17 12.04 8.84 8.08
N THR A 18 11.37 8.05 8.92
CA THR A 18 11.94 7.51 10.17
C THR A 18 12.60 6.15 9.99
N GLN A 19 12.62 5.61 8.77
CA GLN A 19 13.15 4.28 8.46
C GLN A 19 12.48 3.16 9.28
N ALA A 20 11.21 3.33 9.65
CA ALA A 20 10.39 2.33 10.33
C ALA A 20 9.86 1.31 9.31
N LEU A 21 10.73 0.39 8.89
CA LEU A 21 10.49 -0.53 7.77
C LEU A 21 9.25 -1.41 7.96
N ASP A 22 9.03 -1.96 9.15
CA ASP A 22 7.85 -2.79 9.45
C ASP A 22 6.56 -1.99 9.33
N MET A 23 6.57 -0.73 9.79
CA MET A 23 5.43 0.16 9.69
C MET A 23 5.16 0.54 8.23
N LYS A 24 6.20 0.80 7.44
CA LYS A 24 6.07 1.06 6.00
C LYS A 24 5.42 -0.13 5.29
N LYS A 25 5.89 -1.35 5.54
CA LYS A 25 5.30 -2.59 5.00
C LYS A 25 3.84 -2.74 5.41
N HIS A 26 3.51 -2.48 6.66
CA HIS A 26 2.14 -2.55 7.16
C HIS A 26 1.21 -1.53 6.47
N CYS A 27 1.67 -0.29 6.28
CA CYS A 27 0.94 0.72 5.52
C CYS A 27 0.71 0.28 4.06
N LEU A 28 1.75 -0.21 3.38
CA LEU A 28 1.63 -0.71 2.00
C LEU A 28 0.62 -1.86 1.90
N HIS A 29 0.63 -2.78 2.86
CA HIS A 29 -0.35 -3.88 2.92
C HIS A 29 -1.81 -3.38 3.02
N ILE A 30 -2.07 -2.38 3.86
CA ILE A 30 -3.41 -1.77 3.97
C ILE A 30 -3.79 -1.05 2.67
N ILE A 31 -2.84 -0.32 2.07
CA ILE A 31 -3.05 0.43 0.83
C ILE A 31 -3.46 -0.52 -0.30
N VAL A 32 -2.76 -1.63 -0.51
CA VAL A 32 -3.11 -2.56 -1.62
C VAL A 32 -4.49 -3.21 -1.42
N HIS A 33 -4.88 -3.50 -0.16
CA HIS A 33 -6.18 -4.09 0.16
C HIS A 33 -7.36 -3.12 0.03
N GLN A 34 -7.13 -1.82 0.21
CA GLN A 34 -8.16 -0.78 0.14
C GLN A 34 -7.84 0.27 -0.92
N PHE A 35 -7.12 -0.13 -1.98
CA PHE A 35 -6.51 0.80 -2.92
C PHE A 35 -7.51 1.75 -3.56
N ILE A 36 -8.70 1.26 -3.93
CA ILE A 36 -9.75 2.08 -4.52
C ILE A 36 -10.07 3.30 -3.63
N LYS A 37 -10.21 3.09 -2.31
CA LYS A 37 -10.49 4.18 -1.37
C LYS A 37 -9.28 5.09 -1.18
N VAL A 38 -8.09 4.51 -1.05
CA VAL A 38 -6.84 5.28 -0.86
C VAL A 38 -6.50 6.12 -2.08
N SER A 39 -6.76 5.62 -3.30
CA SER A 39 -6.49 6.31 -4.57
C SER A 39 -7.33 7.57 -4.78
N GLN A 40 -8.46 7.69 -4.06
CA GLN A 40 -9.34 8.86 -4.07
C GLN A 40 -8.88 9.95 -3.10
N LEU A 41 -7.89 9.67 -2.23
CA LEU A 41 -7.38 10.65 -1.30
C LEU A 41 -6.54 11.70 -2.03
N PRO A 42 -6.76 13.01 -1.79
CA PRO A 42 -6.02 14.07 -2.46
C PRO A 42 -4.50 14.00 -2.18
N ASN A 43 -4.15 13.50 -1.00
CA ASN A 43 -2.78 13.45 -0.51
C ASN A 43 -1.92 12.38 -1.22
N LEU A 44 -2.54 11.45 -1.96
CA LEU A 44 -1.81 10.44 -2.72
C LEU A 44 -0.83 11.09 -3.70
N ARG A 45 -1.29 12.14 -4.41
CA ARG A 45 -0.50 12.85 -5.42
C ARG A 45 0.62 13.70 -4.82
N SER A 46 0.59 13.94 -3.51
CA SER A 46 1.61 14.72 -2.79
C SER A 46 2.76 13.85 -2.28
N LEU A 47 2.65 12.52 -2.36
CA LEU A 47 3.73 11.62 -1.96
C LEU A 47 4.96 11.79 -2.85
N SER A 48 6.12 11.45 -2.29
CA SER A 48 7.35 11.37 -3.07
C SER A 48 7.22 10.33 -4.19
N GLN A 49 7.95 10.54 -5.29
CA GLN A 49 7.97 9.60 -6.40
C GLN A 49 8.41 8.19 -5.95
N VAL A 50 9.33 8.10 -5.00
CA VAL A 50 9.80 6.84 -4.43
C VAL A 50 8.65 6.09 -3.74
N LEU A 51 7.87 6.77 -2.89
CA LEU A 51 6.74 6.15 -2.21
C LEU A 51 5.61 5.75 -3.16
N LEU A 52 5.40 6.51 -4.23
CA LEU A 52 4.46 6.12 -5.28
C LEU A 52 4.90 4.85 -5.99
N LEU A 53 6.20 4.72 -6.28
CA LEU A 53 6.76 3.50 -6.87
C LEU A 53 6.62 2.31 -5.90
N ASP A 54 6.94 2.48 -4.61
CA ASP A 54 6.73 1.45 -3.59
C ASP A 54 5.26 0.95 -3.56
N ILE A 55 4.29 1.85 -3.70
CA ILE A 55 2.87 1.50 -3.77
C ILE A 55 2.57 0.71 -5.05
N ILE A 56 3.10 1.13 -6.20
CA ILE A 56 2.89 0.44 -7.49
C ILE A 56 3.51 -0.97 -7.45
N ASP A 57 4.73 -1.12 -6.96
CA ASP A 57 5.39 -2.42 -6.81
C ASP A 57 4.60 -3.33 -5.86
N SER A 58 4.13 -2.78 -4.74
CA SER A 58 3.29 -3.51 -3.78
C SER A 58 1.95 -3.96 -4.40
N LEU A 59 1.32 -3.09 -5.21
CA LEU A 59 0.09 -3.44 -5.94
C LEU A 59 0.33 -4.55 -6.95
N ALA A 60 1.42 -4.47 -7.73
CA ALA A 60 1.77 -5.49 -8.70
C ALA A 60 1.99 -6.85 -8.04
N ALA A 61 2.73 -6.87 -6.92
CA ALA A 61 2.93 -8.08 -6.13
C ALA A 61 1.60 -8.65 -5.60
N HIS A 62 0.73 -7.80 -5.06
CA HIS A 62 -0.58 -8.22 -4.54
C HIS A 62 -1.51 -8.77 -5.64
N ILE A 63 -1.51 -8.18 -6.83
CA ILE A 63 -2.29 -8.67 -7.98
C ILE A 63 -1.74 -10.01 -8.49
N SER A 64 -0.41 -10.18 -8.52
CA SER A 64 0.20 -11.45 -8.90
C SER A 64 -0.10 -12.57 -7.90
N ASP A 65 -0.10 -12.27 -6.61
CA ASP A 65 -0.43 -13.22 -5.53
C ASP A 65 -1.89 -13.66 -5.64
N LYS A 66 -2.81 -12.71 -5.81
CA LYS A 66 -4.24 -13.00 -5.97
C LYS A 66 -4.53 -13.87 -7.21
N GLN A 67 -3.88 -13.60 -8.34
CA GLN A 67 -4.03 -14.43 -9.55
C GLN A 67 -3.52 -15.87 -9.36
N CYS A 68 -2.48 -16.07 -8.54
CA CYS A 68 -1.98 -17.41 -8.20
C CYS A 68 -2.97 -18.19 -7.32
N ALA A 69 -3.61 -17.51 -6.37
CA ALA A 69 -4.64 -18.10 -5.51
C ALA A 69 -5.91 -18.50 -6.28
N GLU A 70 -6.26 -17.77 -7.33
CA GLU A 70 -7.48 -18.03 -8.12
C GLU A 70 -7.30 -19.19 -9.13
N MET A 71 -6.07 -19.50 -9.59
CA MET A 71 -5.80 -20.65 -10.49
C MET A 71 -5.71 -22.02 -9.79
N GLY A 72 -5.73 -22.07 -8.45
CA GLY A 72 -5.68 -23.32 -7.68
C GLY A 72 -7.03 -23.98 -7.42
N SER A 73 -8.13 -23.41 -7.93
CA SER A 73 -9.51 -23.83 -7.59
C SER A 73 -10.16 -24.75 -8.62
N ASP A 74 -9.48 -25.00 -9.75
CA ASP A 74 -10.00 -25.76 -10.88
C ASP A 74 -9.07 -26.96 -11.18
N ILE A 75 -8.94 -27.90 -10.24
CA ILE A 75 -8.42 -29.27 -10.47
C ILE A 75 -9.19 -30.27 -9.60
#